data_AF-A0A8J4D6U8-F1
#
_entry.id   AF-A0A8J4D6U8-F1
#
_cell.length_a   1.000
_cell.length_b   1.000
_cell.length_c   1.000
_cell.angle_alpha   90.00
_cell.angle_beta   90.00
_cell.angle_gamma   90.00
#
_symmetry.space_group_name_H-M   'P 1'
#
loop_
_entity.id
_entity.type
_entity.pdbx_description
1 polymer ?
#
loop_
_entity_poly.entity_id
_entity_poly.type
_entity_poly.pdbx_seq_one_letter_code
_entity_poly.pdbx_strand_id
1 'polypeptide(L)'
;MEPFTILQPNGEGIVVEVKRSDGGKSDESIKQLSARGAIVDEQLDLCIGMLENSRTTVTCFGRKSSAKQVSQAVSVLERERQNLRRVLNDIIELVRTQQCETDDISNRLAEAEKALLTSRIPQAEDLIESLQKQVEALQAENSELQKATTKLSRTRDLTSSRLKELTYEYQGIAEKAELELRRLESELAKAEEAREVAVAENLEKVREIRNFQKRYDTLKVIAESHREAAVTAKKQAEETAASHAKALEVQARRVTEARAGREAAVAELEALQREHAALHDAFVRAGGVDYQIALIRKASFPRSSAGTGKGGSGSNGSRGTVRNLLKGRQGWCVHARACGSAGAAAGDMTRLTPLTYESQASLEALIEGQELFLCPTCLGNGSFRTL
;
A
#
# COMPACT_ATOMS: atom_id res chain seq x y z
N MET A 1 65.70 -82.83 -49.71
CA MET A 1 65.74 -81.35 -49.85
C MET A 1 64.32 -80.86 -49.62
N GLU A 2 64.14 -79.85 -48.77
CA GLU A 2 62.84 -79.21 -48.61
C GLU A 2 62.69 -78.11 -49.66
N PRO A 3 61.53 -77.97 -50.32
CA PRO A 3 61.30 -76.91 -51.28
C PRO A 3 61.18 -75.56 -50.55
N PHE A 4 61.93 -74.58 -51.01
CA PHE A 4 61.84 -73.19 -50.54
C PHE A 4 60.75 -72.46 -51.35
N THR A 5 59.70 -72.02 -50.66
CA THR A 5 58.54 -71.36 -51.26
C THR A 5 58.64 -69.85 -51.10
N ILE A 6 58.81 -69.11 -52.20
CA ILE A 6 58.66 -67.64 -52.20
C ILE A 6 57.17 -67.31 -52.33
N LEU A 7 56.61 -66.70 -51.30
CA LEU A 7 55.25 -66.14 -51.34
C LEU A 7 55.30 -64.71 -51.89
N GLN A 8 54.66 -64.50 -53.04
CA GLN A 8 54.31 -63.15 -53.50
C GLN A 8 53.03 -62.67 -52.81
N PRO A 9 52.80 -61.34 -52.71
CA PRO A 9 51.66 -60.77 -51.96
C PRO A 9 50.26 -61.15 -52.49
N ASN A 10 50.16 -61.83 -53.63
CA ASN A 10 48.89 -62.24 -54.25
C ASN A 10 48.54 -63.73 -54.05
N GLY A 11 49.32 -64.49 -53.27
CA GLY A 11 48.94 -65.84 -52.81
C GLY A 11 49.22 -67.00 -53.77
N GLU A 12 49.72 -66.76 -54.98
CA GLU A 12 50.17 -67.83 -55.90
C GLU A 12 51.64 -68.18 -55.62
N GLY A 13 51.88 -69.42 -55.16
CA GLY A 13 53.23 -69.92 -54.87
C GLY A 13 53.89 -70.54 -56.10
N ILE A 14 54.98 -69.94 -56.57
CA ILE A 14 55.81 -70.50 -57.65
C ILE A 14 56.87 -71.44 -57.04
N VAL A 15 56.76 -72.74 -57.33
CA VAL A 15 57.76 -73.73 -56.94
C VAL A 15 58.86 -73.78 -58.00
N VAL A 16 60.07 -73.36 -57.64
CA VAL A 16 61.24 -73.38 -58.54
C VAL A 16 62.11 -74.60 -58.23
N GLU A 17 61.97 -75.67 -59.01
CA GLU A 17 62.86 -76.84 -58.92
C GLU A 17 64.24 -76.54 -59.54
N VAL A 18 65.21 -76.15 -58.70
CA VAL A 18 66.61 -76.04 -59.13
C VAL A 18 67.27 -77.42 -59.13
N LYS A 19 67.21 -78.12 -60.27
CA LYS A 19 67.99 -79.35 -60.50
C LYS A 19 69.47 -79.01 -60.63
N ARG A 20 70.21 -79.12 -59.52
CA ARG A 20 71.69 -79.15 -59.54
C ARG A 20 72.11 -80.36 -60.37
N SER A 21 72.93 -80.15 -61.40
CA SER A 21 73.49 -81.25 -62.19
C SER A 21 74.61 -81.92 -61.42
N ASP A 22 74.52 -83.24 -61.21
CA ASP A 22 75.60 -84.00 -60.59
C ASP A 22 76.89 -83.87 -61.41
N GLY A 23 77.93 -83.27 -60.82
CA GLY A 23 79.19 -82.89 -61.48
C GLY A 23 80.11 -84.05 -61.89
N GLY A 24 79.60 -85.28 -62.04
CA GLY A 24 80.39 -86.48 -62.29
C GLY A 24 80.73 -86.78 -63.75
N LYS A 25 80.45 -85.87 -64.70
CA LYS A 25 80.57 -86.14 -66.15
C LYS A 25 81.93 -85.79 -66.77
N SER A 26 82.75 -84.97 -66.09
CA SER A 26 84.02 -84.47 -66.61
C SER A 26 85.12 -85.53 -66.62
N ASP A 27 85.33 -86.24 -65.50
CA ASP A 27 86.33 -87.31 -65.35
C ASP A 27 86.19 -88.43 -66.38
N GLU A 28 84.95 -88.78 -66.72
CA GLU A 28 84.65 -89.81 -67.72
C GLU A 28 84.99 -89.35 -69.13
N SER A 29 84.82 -88.05 -69.44
CA SER A 29 85.24 -87.49 -70.73
C SER A 29 86.77 -87.43 -70.89
N ILE A 30 87.53 -87.15 -69.82
CA ILE A 30 89.00 -87.18 -69.85
C ILE A 30 89.52 -88.61 -70.06
N LYS A 31 88.93 -89.61 -69.39
CA LYS A 31 89.24 -91.03 -69.58
C LYS A 31 88.98 -91.47 -71.03
N GLN A 32 87.85 -91.06 -71.61
CA GLN A 32 87.52 -91.35 -73.01
C GLN A 32 88.46 -90.64 -74.00
N LEU A 33 88.89 -89.41 -73.72
CA LEU A 33 89.86 -88.70 -74.57
C LEU A 33 91.23 -89.39 -74.54
N SER A 34 91.70 -89.79 -73.36
CA SER A 34 92.94 -90.54 -73.18
C SER A 34 92.91 -91.92 -73.87
N ALA A 35 91.79 -92.64 -73.76
CA ALA A 35 91.60 -93.92 -74.46
C ALA A 35 91.61 -93.75 -75.99
N ARG A 36 90.99 -92.70 -76.52
CA ARG A 36 91.03 -92.38 -77.97
C ARG A 36 92.45 -92.03 -78.44
N GLY A 37 93.22 -91.30 -77.64
CA GLY A 37 94.62 -91.00 -77.92
C GLY A 37 95.47 -92.26 -78.05
N ALA A 38 95.28 -93.24 -77.16
CA ALA A 38 95.97 -94.52 -77.22
C ALA A 38 95.63 -95.33 -78.50
N ILE A 39 94.36 -95.33 -78.94
CA ILE A 39 93.93 -96.02 -80.17
C ILE A 39 94.59 -95.41 -81.42
N VAL A 40 94.66 -94.08 -81.51
CA VAL A 40 95.32 -93.39 -82.63
C VAL A 40 96.82 -93.73 -82.67
N ASP A 41 97.46 -93.81 -81.51
CA ASP A 41 98.86 -94.16 -81.38
C ASP A 41 99.17 -95.62 -81.77
N GLU A 42 98.30 -96.56 -81.39
CA GLU A 42 98.38 -97.96 -81.80
C GLU A 42 98.19 -98.12 -83.32
N GLN A 43 97.24 -97.40 -83.91
CA GLN A 43 97.02 -97.40 -85.36
C GLN A 43 98.22 -96.84 -86.14
N LEU A 44 98.90 -95.82 -85.62
CA LEU A 44 100.13 -95.30 -86.22
C LEU A 44 101.29 -96.30 -86.11
N ASP A 45 101.39 -97.05 -85.00
CA ASP A 45 102.35 -98.14 -84.84
C ASP A 45 102.15 -99.24 -85.90
N LEU A 46 100.89 -99.68 -86.07
CA LEU A 46 100.52 -100.68 -87.06
C LEU A 46 100.82 -100.19 -88.49
N CYS A 47 100.57 -98.90 -88.80
CA CYS A 47 100.94 -98.32 -90.08
C CYS A 47 102.46 -98.32 -90.33
N ILE A 48 103.26 -97.98 -89.32
CA ILE A 48 104.73 -98.02 -89.38
C ILE A 48 105.19 -99.46 -89.61
N GLY A 49 104.74 -100.41 -88.78
CA GLY A 49 105.11 -101.82 -88.91
C GLY A 49 104.71 -102.44 -90.25
N MET A 50 103.56 -102.09 -90.83
CA MET A 50 103.18 -102.50 -92.19
C MET A 50 104.15 -101.96 -93.25
N LEU A 51 104.57 -100.70 -93.14
CA LEU A 51 105.52 -100.09 -94.08
C LEU A 51 106.92 -100.71 -93.95
N GLU A 52 107.37 -101.02 -92.73
CA GLU A 52 108.63 -101.74 -92.52
C GLU A 52 108.59 -103.15 -93.11
N ASN A 53 107.52 -103.90 -92.84
CA ASN A 53 107.30 -105.24 -93.37
C ASN A 53 107.15 -105.25 -94.91
N SER A 54 106.62 -104.18 -95.52
CA SER A 54 106.51 -104.08 -96.98
C SER A 54 107.85 -104.13 -97.73
N ARG A 55 108.99 -103.96 -97.03
CA ARG A 55 110.34 -104.17 -97.58
C ARG A 55 110.60 -105.62 -98.01
N THR A 56 109.88 -106.60 -97.48
CA THR A 56 110.13 -108.04 -97.73
C THR A 56 109.19 -108.65 -98.77
N THR A 57 108.08 -107.99 -99.12
CA THR A 57 107.09 -108.52 -100.06
C THR A 57 107.37 -108.11 -101.50
N VAL A 58 107.65 -109.10 -102.35
CA VAL A 58 107.81 -108.90 -103.80
C VAL A 58 106.46 -108.57 -104.44
N THR A 59 106.29 -107.36 -104.97
CA THR A 59 105.12 -106.97 -105.76
C THR A 59 105.31 -107.30 -107.24
N CYS A 60 104.30 -107.94 -107.85
CA CYS A 60 104.36 -108.49 -109.20
C CYS A 60 104.40 -107.46 -110.35
N PHE A 61 104.30 -106.16 -110.05
CA PHE A 61 104.35 -105.07 -111.03
C PHE A 61 105.39 -104.02 -110.63
N GLY A 62 106.40 -103.85 -111.48
CA GLY A 62 107.67 -103.25 -111.11
C GLY A 62 107.70 -101.72 -111.05
N ARG A 63 107.60 -101.16 -109.85
CA ARG A 63 108.39 -100.00 -109.40
C ARG A 63 108.77 -100.19 -107.93
N LYS A 64 110.03 -100.56 -107.66
CA LYS A 64 110.54 -100.63 -106.28
C LYS A 64 110.57 -99.20 -105.72
N SER A 65 109.75 -98.93 -104.70
CA SER A 65 110.04 -97.83 -103.78
C SER A 65 111.45 -98.10 -103.20
N SER A 66 112.36 -97.14 -103.34
CA SER A 66 113.73 -97.38 -102.90
C SER A 66 113.75 -97.60 -101.38
N ALA A 67 114.62 -98.48 -100.89
CA ALA A 67 114.72 -98.75 -99.45
C ALA A 67 114.97 -97.48 -98.62
N LYS A 68 115.56 -96.44 -99.25
CA LYS A 68 115.73 -95.08 -98.71
C LYS A 68 114.42 -94.30 -98.59
N GLN A 69 113.53 -94.34 -99.59
CA GLN A 69 112.20 -93.71 -99.54
C GLN A 69 111.33 -94.34 -98.44
N VAL A 70 111.38 -95.67 -98.28
CA VAL A 70 110.62 -96.35 -97.21
C VAL A 70 111.16 -95.98 -95.83
N SER A 71 112.48 -95.98 -95.60
CA SER A 71 113.04 -95.50 -94.31
C SER A 71 112.76 -94.02 -94.06
N GLN A 72 112.75 -93.18 -95.11
CA GLN A 72 112.42 -91.77 -94.96
C GLN A 72 110.95 -91.61 -94.55
N ALA A 73 110.03 -92.32 -95.18
CA ALA A 73 108.61 -92.32 -94.83
C ALA A 73 108.37 -92.83 -93.39
N VAL A 74 109.02 -93.93 -92.99
CA VAL A 74 108.99 -94.43 -91.60
C VAL A 74 109.51 -93.38 -90.63
N SER A 75 110.69 -92.78 -90.86
CA SER A 75 111.26 -91.76 -89.97
C SER A 75 110.42 -90.47 -89.87
N VAL A 76 109.62 -90.17 -90.89
CA VAL A 76 108.64 -89.08 -90.85
C VAL A 76 107.42 -89.50 -90.04
N LEU A 77 106.87 -90.69 -90.26
CA LEU A 77 105.73 -91.21 -89.49
C LEU A 77 106.04 -91.43 -88.00
N GLU A 78 107.24 -91.89 -87.65
CA GLU A 78 107.72 -91.97 -86.27
C GLU A 78 107.78 -90.58 -85.61
N ARG A 79 108.26 -89.57 -86.35
CA ARG A 79 108.31 -88.19 -85.87
C ARG A 79 106.90 -87.61 -85.70
N GLU A 80 106.02 -87.81 -86.67
CA GLU A 80 104.62 -87.36 -86.56
C GLU A 80 103.87 -88.09 -85.45
N ARG A 81 104.12 -89.39 -85.24
CA ARG A 81 103.59 -90.14 -84.08
C ARG A 81 104.10 -89.57 -82.76
N GLN A 82 105.38 -89.24 -82.64
CA GLN A 82 105.93 -88.59 -81.44
C GLN A 82 105.36 -87.18 -81.24
N ASN A 83 105.15 -86.40 -82.30
CA ASN A 83 104.52 -85.09 -82.24
C ASN A 83 103.05 -85.21 -81.79
N LEU A 84 102.28 -86.13 -82.38
CA LEU A 84 100.88 -86.37 -82.03
C LEU A 84 100.74 -86.87 -80.59
N ARG A 85 101.61 -87.77 -80.12
CA ARG A 85 101.67 -88.19 -78.70
C ARG A 85 101.87 -87.00 -77.76
N ARG A 86 102.79 -86.08 -78.07
CA ARG A 86 103.03 -84.87 -77.27
C ARG A 86 101.78 -83.99 -77.26
N VAL A 87 101.28 -83.60 -78.44
CA VAL A 87 100.10 -82.73 -78.58
C VAL A 87 98.86 -83.32 -77.88
N LEU A 88 98.63 -84.63 -77.97
CA LEU A 88 97.53 -85.30 -77.27
C LEU A 88 97.70 -85.27 -75.75
N ASN A 89 98.93 -85.48 -75.24
CA ASN A 89 99.21 -85.36 -73.81
C ASN A 89 99.06 -83.91 -73.33
N ASP A 90 99.60 -82.93 -74.06
CA ASP A 90 99.49 -81.50 -73.76
C ASP A 90 98.01 -81.06 -73.70
N ILE A 91 97.16 -81.57 -74.61
CA ILE A 91 95.70 -81.34 -74.59
C ILE A 91 95.05 -82.00 -73.36
N ILE A 92 95.43 -83.23 -73.01
CA ILE A 92 94.89 -83.91 -71.82
C ILE A 92 95.29 -83.19 -70.53
N GLU A 93 96.52 -82.69 -70.44
CA GLU A 93 96.99 -81.89 -69.30
C GLU A 93 96.26 -80.54 -69.23
N LEU A 94 96.10 -79.83 -70.34
CA LEU A 94 95.34 -78.57 -70.40
C LEU A 94 93.88 -78.76 -69.95
N VAL A 95 93.22 -79.84 -70.39
CA VAL A 95 91.84 -80.15 -69.98
C VAL A 95 91.77 -80.49 -68.49
N ARG A 96 92.78 -81.18 -67.92
CA ARG A 96 92.86 -81.43 -66.47
C ARG A 96 93.06 -80.14 -65.68
N THR A 97 93.95 -79.24 -66.11
CA THR A 97 94.16 -77.96 -65.41
C THR A 97 92.91 -77.10 -65.47
N GLN A 98 92.26 -77.01 -66.62
CA GLN A 98 90.98 -76.31 -66.76
C GLN A 98 89.87 -76.92 -65.89
N GLN A 99 89.79 -78.25 -65.78
CA GLN A 99 88.83 -78.89 -64.88
C GLN A 99 89.10 -78.51 -63.42
N CYS A 100 90.35 -78.58 -62.95
CA CYS A 100 90.72 -78.17 -61.59
C CYS A 100 90.39 -76.69 -61.34
N GLU A 101 90.68 -75.80 -62.29
CA GLU A 101 90.31 -74.39 -62.20
C GLU A 101 88.78 -74.18 -62.12
N THR A 102 88.00 -74.93 -62.90
CA THR A 102 86.53 -74.85 -62.82
C THR A 102 85.97 -75.40 -61.52
N ASP A 103 86.56 -76.46 -60.96
CA ASP A 103 86.17 -77.03 -59.68
C ASP A 103 86.52 -76.06 -58.52
N ASP A 104 87.69 -75.43 -58.55
CA ASP A 104 88.08 -74.38 -57.60
C ASP A 104 87.18 -73.14 -57.68
N ILE A 105 86.81 -72.69 -58.89
CA ILE A 105 85.86 -71.59 -59.08
C ILE A 105 84.46 -71.98 -58.55
N SER A 106 84.01 -73.21 -58.82
CA SER A 106 82.73 -73.75 -58.34
C SER A 106 82.69 -73.80 -56.80
N ASN A 107 83.75 -74.31 -56.17
CA ASN A 107 83.90 -74.36 -54.72
C ASN A 107 83.88 -72.95 -54.10
N ARG A 108 84.65 -72.01 -54.66
CA ARG A 108 84.66 -70.61 -54.20
C ARG A 108 83.31 -69.92 -54.37
N LEU A 109 82.55 -70.25 -55.42
CA LEU A 109 81.21 -69.72 -55.64
C LEU A 109 80.21 -70.29 -54.62
N ALA A 110 80.29 -71.59 -54.31
CA ALA A 110 79.47 -72.23 -53.27
C ALA A 110 79.79 -71.69 -51.86
N GLU A 111 81.07 -71.42 -51.56
CA GLU A 111 81.48 -70.76 -50.31
C GLU A 111 80.96 -69.31 -50.23
N ALA A 112 81.05 -68.54 -51.33
CA ALA A 112 80.52 -67.19 -51.40
C ALA A 112 78.99 -67.16 -51.25
N GLU A 113 78.26 -68.09 -51.87
CA GLU A 113 76.81 -68.25 -51.71
C GLU A 113 76.45 -68.57 -50.25
N LYS A 114 77.18 -69.49 -49.61
CA LYS A 114 77.01 -69.84 -48.19
C LYS A 114 77.29 -68.66 -47.26
N ALA A 115 78.33 -67.86 -47.53
CA ALA A 115 78.66 -66.65 -46.78
C ALA A 115 77.60 -65.54 -46.94
N LEU A 116 77.02 -65.40 -48.13
CA LEU A 116 75.91 -64.48 -48.39
C LEU A 116 74.62 -64.88 -47.66
N LEU A 117 74.31 -66.18 -47.62
CA LEU A 117 73.14 -66.69 -46.89
C LEU A 117 73.32 -66.54 -45.37
N THR A 118 74.47 -66.94 -44.83
CA THR A 118 74.75 -66.85 -43.37
C THR A 118 74.86 -65.42 -42.85
N SER A 119 75.17 -64.43 -43.70
CA SER A 119 75.16 -63.01 -43.31
C SER A 119 73.78 -62.35 -43.43
N ARG A 120 72.93 -62.80 -44.37
CA ARG A 120 71.57 -62.24 -44.55
C ARG A 120 70.53 -62.78 -43.58
N ILE A 121 70.58 -64.07 -43.24
CA ILE A 121 69.54 -64.70 -42.41
C ILE A 121 69.43 -64.06 -41.02
N PRO A 122 70.51 -63.85 -40.25
CA PRO A 122 70.41 -63.25 -38.91
C PRO A 122 69.86 -61.82 -38.94
N GLN A 123 70.27 -61.01 -39.93
CA GLN A 123 69.78 -59.64 -40.09
C GLN A 123 68.29 -59.56 -40.41
N ALA A 124 67.74 -60.58 -41.09
CA ALA A 124 66.31 -60.69 -41.33
C ALA A 124 65.56 -61.17 -40.07
N GLU A 125 66.13 -62.11 -39.31
CA GLU A 125 65.56 -62.61 -38.06
C GLU A 125 65.50 -61.51 -36.98
N ASP A 126 66.58 -60.74 -36.78
CA ASP A 126 66.61 -59.59 -35.87
C ASP A 126 65.55 -58.53 -36.22
N LEU A 127 65.37 -58.26 -37.52
CA LEU A 127 64.36 -57.32 -38.01
C LEU A 127 62.93 -57.85 -37.78
N ILE A 128 62.70 -59.15 -38.01
CA ILE A 128 61.40 -59.79 -37.78
C ILE A 128 61.05 -59.77 -36.29
N GLU A 129 62.00 -60.09 -35.40
CA GLU A 129 61.77 -60.05 -33.95
C GLU A 129 61.50 -58.61 -33.47
N SER A 130 62.23 -57.62 -34.00
CA SER A 130 61.99 -56.20 -33.71
C SER A 130 60.60 -55.74 -34.18
N LEU A 131 60.17 -56.16 -35.37
CA LEU A 131 58.86 -55.81 -35.92
C LEU A 131 57.73 -56.53 -35.17
N GLN A 132 57.91 -57.78 -34.75
CA GLN A 132 56.97 -58.51 -33.91
C GLN A 132 56.78 -57.80 -32.56
N LYS A 133 57.86 -57.42 -31.88
CA LYS A 133 57.79 -56.63 -30.63
C LYS A 133 57.06 -55.29 -30.81
N GLN A 134 57.25 -54.60 -31.93
CA GLN A 134 56.51 -53.38 -32.25
C GLN A 134 55.01 -53.64 -32.48
N VAL A 135 54.66 -54.73 -33.18
CA VAL A 135 53.26 -55.13 -33.40
C VAL A 135 52.59 -55.51 -32.07
N GLU A 136 53.26 -56.26 -31.19
CA GLU A 136 52.76 -56.60 -29.86
C GLU A 136 52.57 -55.36 -28.97
N ALA A 137 53.52 -54.42 -28.98
CA ALA A 137 53.39 -53.16 -28.26
C ALA A 137 52.19 -52.33 -28.76
N LEU A 138 52.03 -52.18 -30.07
CA LEU A 138 50.88 -51.48 -30.67
C LEU A 138 49.54 -52.18 -30.39
N GLN A 139 49.52 -53.52 -30.34
CA GLN A 139 48.34 -54.29 -29.93
C GLN A 139 47.99 -54.06 -28.45
N ALA A 140 49.00 -54.01 -27.57
CA ALA A 140 48.81 -53.70 -26.16
C ALA A 140 48.23 -52.29 -25.97
N GLU A 141 48.84 -51.26 -26.56
CA GLU A 141 48.37 -49.88 -26.54
C GLU A 141 46.94 -49.74 -27.08
N ASN A 142 46.62 -50.39 -28.21
CA ASN A 142 45.27 -50.37 -28.78
C ASN A 142 44.25 -51.03 -27.83
N SER A 143 44.62 -52.11 -27.13
CA SER A 143 43.78 -52.72 -26.10
C SER A 143 43.53 -51.77 -24.91
N GLU A 144 44.51 -50.96 -24.54
CA GLU A 144 44.39 -49.96 -23.46
C GLU A 144 43.54 -48.77 -23.90
N LEU A 145 43.72 -48.27 -25.12
CA LEU A 145 42.89 -47.23 -25.72
C LEU A 145 41.43 -47.67 -25.83
N GLN A 146 41.14 -48.93 -26.17
CA GLN A 146 39.79 -49.48 -26.16
C GLN A 146 39.19 -49.54 -24.74
N LYS A 147 39.97 -49.96 -23.73
CA LYS A 147 39.55 -49.93 -22.31
C LYS A 147 39.30 -48.49 -21.82
N ALA A 148 40.15 -47.54 -22.20
CA ALA A 148 39.99 -46.12 -21.87
C ALA A 148 38.74 -45.52 -22.54
N THR A 149 38.52 -45.81 -23.83
CA THR A 149 37.36 -45.34 -24.60
C THR A 149 36.05 -45.88 -24.04
N THR A 150 35.98 -47.16 -23.69
CA THR A 150 34.79 -47.76 -23.06
C THR A 150 34.55 -47.29 -21.62
N LYS A 151 35.61 -46.91 -20.88
CA LYS A 151 35.47 -46.22 -19.60
C LYS A 151 34.92 -44.80 -19.79
N LEU A 152 35.45 -44.05 -20.76
CA LEU A 152 35.00 -42.69 -21.09
C LEU A 152 33.54 -42.64 -21.54
N SER A 153 33.10 -43.57 -22.40
CA SER A 153 31.69 -43.63 -22.83
C SER A 153 30.76 -43.88 -21.64
N ARG A 154 31.08 -44.86 -20.77
CA ARG A 154 30.31 -45.11 -19.53
C ARG A 154 30.24 -43.88 -18.63
N THR A 155 31.34 -43.14 -18.43
CA THR A 155 31.32 -41.89 -17.64
C THR A 155 30.52 -40.79 -18.31
N ARG A 156 30.54 -40.69 -19.65
CA ARG A 156 29.72 -39.75 -20.42
C ARG A 156 28.23 -40.06 -20.29
N ASP A 157 27.85 -41.33 -20.34
CA ASP A 157 26.45 -41.75 -20.24
C ASP A 157 25.91 -41.52 -18.81
N LEU A 158 26.71 -41.83 -17.79
CA LEU A 158 26.37 -41.53 -16.39
C LEU A 158 26.22 -40.02 -16.13
N THR A 159 27.14 -39.19 -16.62
CA THR A 159 27.05 -37.72 -16.46
C THR A 159 25.89 -37.13 -17.27
N SER A 160 25.61 -37.65 -18.46
CA SER A 160 24.45 -37.28 -19.28
C SER A 160 23.13 -37.58 -18.58
N SER A 161 22.97 -38.78 -17.99
CA SER A 161 21.80 -39.14 -17.19
C SER A 161 21.67 -38.25 -15.94
N ARG A 162 22.77 -38.00 -15.23
CA ARG A 162 22.75 -37.14 -14.04
C ARG A 162 22.39 -35.69 -14.35
N LEU A 163 22.82 -35.16 -15.50
CA LEU A 163 22.40 -33.83 -15.96
C LEU A 163 20.91 -33.77 -16.29
N LYS A 164 20.33 -34.83 -16.86
CA LYS A 164 18.87 -34.92 -17.08
C LYS A 164 18.09 -34.96 -15.77
N GLU A 165 18.51 -35.80 -14.81
CA GLU A 165 17.92 -35.85 -13.46
C GLU A 165 17.90 -34.47 -12.81
N LEU A 166 19.06 -33.79 -12.75
CA LEU A 166 19.16 -32.43 -12.21
C LEU A 166 18.27 -31.43 -12.97
N THR A 167 18.16 -31.54 -14.29
CA THR A 167 17.27 -30.67 -15.10
C THR A 167 15.81 -30.85 -14.70
N TYR A 168 15.35 -32.09 -14.50
CA TYR A 168 13.99 -32.36 -14.01
C TYR A 168 13.78 -31.91 -12.56
N GLU A 169 14.78 -32.08 -11.69
CA GLU A 169 14.74 -31.56 -10.31
C GLU A 169 14.60 -30.02 -10.30
N TYR A 170 15.39 -29.30 -11.10
CA TYR A 170 15.29 -27.83 -11.23
C TYR A 170 13.95 -27.38 -11.82
N GLN A 171 13.42 -28.08 -12.83
CA GLN A 171 12.09 -27.79 -13.38
C GLN A 171 10.99 -27.97 -12.32
N GLY A 172 10.99 -29.09 -11.60
CA GLY A 172 10.01 -29.34 -10.53
C GLY A 172 10.14 -28.40 -9.32
N ILE A 173 11.32 -27.82 -9.07
CA ILE A 173 11.51 -26.75 -8.07
C ILE A 173 10.96 -25.42 -8.61
N ALA A 174 11.23 -25.09 -9.88
CA ALA A 174 10.73 -23.86 -10.51
C ALA A 174 9.19 -23.83 -10.57
N GLU A 175 8.55 -24.93 -10.99
CA GLU A 175 7.08 -25.06 -11.01
C GLU A 175 6.46 -24.86 -9.62
N LYS A 176 7.08 -25.41 -8.56
CA LYS A 176 6.63 -25.20 -7.18
C LYS A 176 6.81 -23.76 -6.72
N ALA A 177 7.92 -23.12 -7.09
CA ALA A 177 8.15 -21.71 -6.79
C ALA A 177 7.16 -20.79 -7.51
N GLU A 178 6.83 -21.06 -8.78
CA GLU A 178 5.80 -20.32 -9.51
C GLU A 178 4.41 -20.49 -8.89
N LEU A 179 4.05 -21.70 -8.45
CA LEU A 179 2.78 -21.95 -7.77
C LEU A 179 2.68 -21.21 -6.43
N GLU A 180 3.74 -21.22 -5.62
CA GLU A 180 3.74 -20.48 -4.34
C GLU A 180 3.78 -18.96 -4.55
N LEU A 181 4.46 -18.46 -5.59
CA LEU A 181 4.39 -17.03 -5.97
C LEU A 181 2.96 -16.64 -6.32
N ARG A 182 2.25 -17.39 -7.17
CA ARG A 182 0.83 -17.13 -7.48
C ARG A 182 -0.07 -17.24 -6.24
N ARG A 183 0.25 -18.14 -5.31
CA ARG A 183 -0.46 -18.27 -4.02
C ARG A 183 -0.30 -16.99 -3.21
N LEU A 184 0.94 -16.53 -3.03
CA LEU A 184 1.29 -15.32 -2.28
C LEU A 184 0.75 -14.04 -2.94
N GLU A 185 0.77 -13.93 -4.28
CA GLU A 185 0.13 -12.84 -5.02
C GLU A 185 -1.39 -12.78 -4.74
N SER A 186 -2.05 -13.94 -4.70
CA SER A 186 -3.49 -14.02 -4.37
C SER A 186 -3.79 -13.70 -2.89
N GLU A 187 -2.85 -13.96 -1.98
CA GLU A 187 -2.98 -13.62 -0.56
C GLU A 187 -2.71 -12.13 -0.32
N LEU A 188 -1.73 -11.55 -1.03
CA LEU A 188 -1.46 -10.12 -1.05
C LEU A 188 -2.68 -9.34 -1.55
N ALA A 189 -3.26 -9.73 -2.69
CA ALA A 189 -4.45 -9.08 -3.25
C ALA A 189 -5.63 -9.07 -2.27
N LYS A 190 -5.88 -10.20 -1.57
CA LYS A 190 -6.92 -10.29 -0.52
C LYS A 190 -6.60 -9.41 0.70
N ALA A 191 -5.33 -9.31 1.09
CA ALA A 191 -4.90 -8.46 2.20
C ALA A 191 -5.00 -6.97 1.84
N GLU A 192 -4.74 -6.60 0.59
CA GLU A 192 -4.94 -5.26 0.05
C GLU A 192 -6.43 -4.89 -0.01
N GLU A 193 -7.28 -5.76 -0.56
CA GLU A 193 -8.74 -5.58 -0.56
C GLU A 193 -9.29 -5.42 0.88
N ALA A 194 -8.90 -6.29 1.81
CA ALA A 194 -9.31 -6.19 3.21
C ALA A 194 -8.82 -4.89 3.88
N ARG A 195 -7.63 -4.40 3.51
CA ARG A 195 -7.10 -3.10 3.96
C ARG A 195 -7.91 -1.94 3.38
N GLU A 196 -8.27 -1.97 2.10
CA GLU A 196 -9.10 -0.94 1.47
C GLU A 196 -10.49 -0.86 2.12
N VAL A 197 -11.13 -2.01 2.37
CA VAL A 197 -12.40 -2.08 3.11
C VAL A 197 -12.25 -1.49 4.53
N ALA A 198 -11.22 -1.87 5.27
CA ALA A 198 -10.97 -1.33 6.61
C ALA A 198 -10.70 0.20 6.61
N VAL A 199 -10.03 0.72 5.57
CA VAL A 199 -9.84 2.16 5.39
C VAL A 199 -11.17 2.86 5.06
N ALA A 200 -12.01 2.28 4.21
CA ALA A 200 -13.33 2.81 3.88
C ALA A 200 -14.25 2.87 5.11
N GLU A 201 -14.32 1.78 5.91
CA GLU A 201 -15.05 1.76 7.18
C GLU A 201 -14.55 2.82 8.16
N ASN A 202 -13.23 3.01 8.27
CA ASN A 202 -12.65 3.99 9.18
C ASN A 202 -12.99 5.42 8.72
N LEU A 203 -12.96 5.70 7.42
CA LEU A 203 -13.41 6.97 6.85
C LEU A 203 -14.91 7.23 7.11
N GLU A 204 -15.74 6.19 7.09
CA GLU A 204 -17.15 6.29 7.45
C GLU A 204 -17.35 6.58 8.94
N LYS A 205 -16.69 5.82 9.83
CA LYS A 205 -16.68 6.07 11.29
C LYS A 205 -16.20 7.49 11.62
N VAL A 206 -15.19 8.02 10.91
CA VAL A 206 -14.73 9.42 11.05
C VAL A 206 -15.79 10.43 10.59
N ARG A 207 -16.58 10.13 9.54
CA ARG A 207 -17.73 10.97 9.13
C ARG A 207 -18.84 10.93 10.18
N GLU A 208 -19.15 9.76 10.74
CA GLU A 208 -20.12 9.61 11.82
C GLU A 208 -19.72 10.41 13.07
N ILE A 209 -18.48 10.25 13.55
CA ILE A 209 -17.93 11.01 14.68
C ILE A 209 -18.04 12.52 14.42
N ARG A 210 -17.70 12.98 13.21
CA ARG A 210 -17.85 14.41 12.83
C ARG A 210 -19.33 14.86 12.83
N ASN A 211 -20.27 14.00 12.46
CA ASN A 211 -21.70 14.30 12.51
C ASN A 211 -22.23 14.31 13.95
N PHE A 212 -21.78 13.39 14.81
CA PHE A 212 -22.09 13.42 16.24
C PHE A 212 -21.52 14.67 16.92
N GLN A 213 -20.28 15.06 16.60
CA GLN A 213 -19.68 16.30 17.11
C GLN A 213 -20.52 17.53 16.73
N LYS A 214 -20.92 17.67 15.46
CA LYS A 214 -21.81 18.77 15.02
C LYS A 214 -23.14 18.79 15.80
N ARG A 215 -23.75 17.62 16.06
CA ARG A 215 -24.98 17.51 16.84
C ARG A 215 -24.75 17.92 18.30
N TYR A 216 -23.65 17.47 18.89
CA TYR A 216 -23.23 17.86 20.24
C TYR A 216 -23.00 19.38 20.36
N ASP A 217 -22.28 19.98 19.41
CA ASP A 217 -22.02 21.43 19.39
C ASP A 217 -23.32 22.22 19.24
N THR A 218 -24.25 21.77 18.38
CA THR A 218 -25.60 22.37 18.27
C THR A 218 -26.38 22.28 19.57
N LEU A 219 -26.40 21.11 20.22
CA LEU A 219 -27.08 20.90 21.50
C LEU A 219 -26.45 21.73 22.62
N LYS A 220 -25.13 21.91 22.60
CA LYS A 220 -24.41 22.77 23.53
C LYS A 220 -24.84 24.23 23.38
N VAL A 221 -24.89 24.77 22.16
CA VAL A 221 -25.37 26.14 21.89
C VAL A 221 -26.84 26.30 22.33
N ILE A 222 -27.69 25.30 22.08
CA ILE A 222 -29.08 25.31 22.55
C ILE A 222 -29.15 25.31 24.08
N ALA A 223 -28.32 24.52 24.77
CA ALA A 223 -28.27 24.49 26.23
C ALA A 223 -27.73 25.80 26.83
N GLU A 224 -26.73 26.42 26.20
CA GLU A 224 -26.20 27.74 26.57
C GLU A 224 -27.28 28.82 26.38
N SER A 225 -27.99 28.81 25.25
CA SER A 225 -29.12 29.72 25.00
C SER A 225 -30.27 29.52 25.99
N HIS A 226 -30.63 28.28 26.33
CA HIS A 226 -31.63 28.01 27.38
C HIS A 226 -31.15 28.47 28.77
N ARG A 227 -29.86 28.36 29.08
CA ARG A 227 -29.28 28.89 30.32
C ARG A 227 -29.36 30.41 30.37
N GLU A 228 -29.05 31.10 29.27
CA GLU A 228 -29.20 32.56 29.16
C GLU A 228 -30.67 32.98 29.26
N ALA A 229 -31.59 32.28 28.59
CA ALA A 229 -33.02 32.50 28.69
C ALA A 229 -33.55 32.26 30.12
N ALA A 230 -33.04 31.25 30.83
CA ALA A 230 -33.39 31.02 32.23
C ALA A 230 -32.84 32.12 33.16
N VAL A 231 -31.64 32.65 32.90
CA VAL A 231 -31.07 33.78 33.65
C VAL A 231 -31.86 35.07 33.39
N THR A 232 -32.24 35.36 32.15
CA THR A 232 -33.05 36.54 31.82
C THR A 232 -34.48 36.41 32.35
N ALA A 233 -35.13 35.25 32.23
CA ALA A 233 -36.43 34.98 32.84
C ALA A 233 -36.39 35.08 34.37
N LYS A 234 -35.33 34.56 35.02
CA LYS A 234 -35.13 34.73 36.46
C LYS A 234 -34.98 36.21 36.82
N LYS A 235 -34.18 36.98 36.08
CA LYS A 235 -34.02 38.42 36.30
C LYS A 235 -35.34 39.18 36.13
N GLN A 236 -36.14 38.85 35.11
CA GLN A 236 -37.49 39.40 34.93
C GLN A 236 -38.43 39.02 36.08
N ALA A 237 -38.35 37.78 36.59
CA ALA A 237 -39.11 37.36 37.77
C ALA A 237 -38.68 38.11 39.05
N GLU A 238 -37.38 38.38 39.22
CA GLU A 238 -36.87 39.20 40.33
C GLU A 238 -37.27 40.68 40.19
N GLU A 239 -37.22 41.26 38.98
CA GLU A 239 -37.66 42.63 38.69
C GLU A 239 -39.17 42.82 38.88
N THR A 240 -39.99 41.83 38.46
CA THR A 240 -41.45 41.85 38.68
C THR A 240 -41.81 41.58 40.14
N ALA A 241 -41.10 40.70 40.85
CA ALA A 241 -41.27 40.54 42.29
C ALA A 241 -40.90 41.83 43.04
N ALA A 242 -39.80 42.50 42.66
CA ALA A 242 -39.39 43.77 43.23
C ALA A 242 -40.35 44.93 42.92
N SER A 243 -40.95 44.96 41.73
CA SER A 243 -41.96 45.97 41.39
C SER A 243 -43.28 45.72 42.13
N HIS A 244 -43.71 44.46 42.26
CA HIS A 244 -44.84 44.08 43.12
C HIS A 244 -44.59 44.41 44.60
N ALA A 245 -43.39 44.15 45.12
CA ALA A 245 -43.03 44.51 46.50
C ALA A 245 -43.10 46.03 46.73
N LYS A 246 -42.58 46.84 45.79
CA LYS A 246 -42.71 48.31 45.83
C LYS A 246 -44.17 48.78 45.72
N ALA A 247 -44.97 48.14 44.87
CA ALA A 247 -46.39 48.46 44.74
C ALA A 247 -47.16 48.17 46.04
N LEU A 248 -46.88 47.04 46.69
CA LEU A 248 -47.43 46.68 48.00
C LEU A 248 -46.96 47.64 49.09
N GLU A 249 -45.70 48.08 49.08
CA GLU A 249 -45.19 49.08 50.02
C GLU A 249 -45.90 50.44 49.85
N VAL A 250 -46.08 50.92 48.62
CA VAL A 250 -46.83 52.14 48.32
C VAL A 250 -48.31 51.99 48.72
N GLN A 251 -48.91 50.82 48.50
CA GLN A 251 -50.28 50.55 48.94
C GLN A 251 -50.39 50.52 50.47
N ALA A 252 -49.43 49.93 51.17
CA ALA A 252 -49.37 49.94 52.64
C ALA A 252 -49.23 51.37 53.19
N ARG A 253 -48.35 52.19 52.60
CA ARG A 253 -48.20 53.62 52.95
C ARG A 253 -49.52 54.38 52.76
N ARG A 254 -50.19 54.22 51.62
CA ARG A 254 -51.52 54.83 51.36
C ARG A 254 -52.58 54.37 52.35
N VAL A 255 -52.56 53.10 52.77
CA VAL A 255 -53.48 52.59 53.81
C VAL A 255 -53.18 53.21 55.17
N THR A 256 -51.91 53.39 55.54
CA THR A 256 -51.53 54.08 56.79
C THR A 256 -51.88 55.58 56.76
N GLU A 257 -51.67 56.26 55.64
CA GLU A 257 -52.06 57.66 55.43
C GLU A 257 -53.59 57.82 55.50
N ALA A 258 -54.34 56.96 54.81
CA ALA A 258 -55.80 56.96 54.84
C ALA A 258 -56.37 56.61 56.22
N ARG A 259 -55.65 55.82 57.03
CA ARG A 259 -56.01 55.55 58.43
C ARG A 259 -55.77 56.77 59.32
N ALA A 260 -54.60 57.39 59.23
CA ALA A 260 -54.29 58.61 59.98
C ALA A 260 -55.25 59.76 59.63
N GLY A 261 -55.59 59.93 58.34
CA GLY A 261 -56.61 60.91 57.91
C GLY A 261 -58.01 60.60 58.45
N ARG A 262 -58.36 59.32 58.62
CA ARG A 262 -59.64 58.92 59.24
C ARG A 262 -59.65 59.20 60.74
N GLU A 263 -58.55 58.92 61.43
CA GLU A 263 -58.38 59.19 62.86
C GLU A 263 -58.40 60.72 63.14
N ALA A 264 -57.79 61.54 62.27
CA ALA A 264 -57.87 63.00 62.34
C ALA A 264 -59.31 63.54 62.14
N ALA A 265 -60.04 63.04 61.14
CA ALA A 265 -61.42 63.47 60.86
C ALA A 265 -62.40 63.09 62.00
N VAL A 266 -62.15 61.99 62.70
CA VAL A 266 -62.92 61.62 63.92
C VAL A 266 -62.63 62.60 65.06
N ALA A 267 -61.37 63.00 65.26
CA ALA A 267 -61.00 63.98 66.28
C ALA A 267 -61.62 65.38 66.04
N GLU A 268 -61.72 65.82 64.78
CA GLU A 268 -62.42 67.06 64.41
C GLU A 268 -63.94 66.97 64.69
N LEU A 269 -64.57 65.84 64.37
CA LEU A 269 -65.99 65.60 64.67
C LEU A 269 -66.29 65.67 66.17
N GLU A 270 -65.45 65.06 67.02
CA GLU A 270 -65.61 65.16 68.47
C GLU A 270 -65.38 66.58 69.00
N ALA A 271 -64.47 67.35 68.41
CA ALA A 271 -64.25 68.75 68.79
C ALA A 271 -65.49 69.60 68.49
N LEU A 272 -66.04 69.48 67.28
CA LEU A 272 -67.27 70.20 66.87
C LEU A 272 -68.49 69.82 67.73
N GLN A 273 -68.62 68.55 68.15
CA GLN A 273 -69.68 68.13 69.06
C GLN A 273 -69.57 68.79 70.45
N ARG A 274 -68.35 68.95 70.98
CA ARG A 274 -68.10 69.66 72.25
C ARG A 274 -68.43 71.15 72.15
N GLU A 275 -68.09 71.80 71.04
CA GLU A 275 -68.45 73.21 70.80
C GLU A 275 -69.97 73.42 70.68
N HIS A 276 -70.67 72.54 69.95
CA HIS A 276 -72.12 72.60 69.83
C HIS A 276 -72.82 72.40 71.19
N ALA A 277 -72.35 71.45 72.01
CA ALA A 277 -72.87 71.25 73.35
C ALA A 277 -72.70 72.50 74.23
N ALA A 278 -71.53 73.15 74.20
CA ALA A 278 -71.27 74.37 74.97
C ALA A 278 -72.19 75.55 74.57
N LEU A 279 -72.48 75.71 73.27
CA LEU A 279 -73.41 76.75 72.78
C LEU A 279 -74.86 76.49 73.21
N HIS A 280 -75.31 75.23 73.15
CA HIS A 280 -76.65 74.84 73.61
C HIS A 280 -76.83 75.11 75.12
N ASP A 281 -75.82 74.75 75.92
CA ASP A 281 -75.79 74.96 77.36
C ASP A 281 -75.78 76.44 77.78
N ALA A 282 -75.19 77.31 76.94
CA ALA A 282 -75.23 78.76 77.13
C ALA A 282 -76.63 79.34 76.83
N PHE A 283 -77.32 78.82 75.81
CA PHE A 283 -78.69 79.22 75.47
C PHE A 283 -79.69 78.84 76.58
N VAL A 284 -79.63 77.60 77.09
CA VAL A 284 -80.51 77.15 78.18
C VAL A 284 -80.29 78.00 79.45
N ARG A 285 -79.03 78.30 79.79
CA ARG A 285 -78.71 79.15 80.96
C ARG A 285 -79.15 80.62 80.84
N ALA A 286 -79.39 81.12 79.63
CA ALA A 286 -79.91 82.48 79.40
C ALA A 286 -81.43 82.62 79.63
N GLY A 287 -82.10 81.59 80.17
CA GLY A 287 -83.55 81.57 80.36
C GLY A 287 -84.33 81.19 79.09
N GLY A 288 -83.64 80.68 78.06
CA GLY A 288 -84.23 80.06 76.88
C GLY A 288 -85.28 80.92 76.17
N VAL A 289 -86.35 80.25 75.73
CA VAL A 289 -87.48 80.84 74.99
C VAL A 289 -88.34 81.76 75.90
N ASP A 290 -88.56 81.35 77.15
CA ASP A 290 -89.40 82.08 78.12
C ASP A 290 -88.86 83.49 78.41
N TYR A 291 -87.53 83.65 78.47
CA TYR A 291 -86.89 84.95 78.64
C TYR A 291 -87.12 85.88 77.43
N GLN A 292 -87.17 85.34 76.21
CA GLN A 292 -87.46 86.13 75.00
C GLN A 292 -88.92 86.63 75.01
N ILE A 293 -89.87 85.75 75.36
CA ILE A 293 -91.31 86.10 75.46
C ILE A 293 -91.54 87.15 76.55
N ALA A 294 -90.91 87.01 77.72
CA ALA A 294 -91.02 87.95 78.83
C ALA A 294 -90.52 89.37 78.48
N LEU A 295 -89.50 89.49 77.63
CA LEU A 295 -88.98 90.77 77.15
C LEU A 295 -89.92 91.48 76.16
N ILE A 296 -90.58 90.73 75.27
CA ILE A 296 -91.59 91.29 74.35
C ILE A 296 -92.79 91.85 75.13
N ARG A 297 -93.32 91.08 76.08
CA ARG A 297 -94.46 91.51 76.92
C ARG A 297 -94.15 92.74 77.79
N LYS A 298 -92.87 93.02 78.10
CA LYS A 298 -92.44 94.25 78.80
C LYS A 298 -92.33 95.48 77.89
N ALA A 299 -92.23 95.31 76.57
CA ALA A 299 -91.98 96.42 75.65
C ALA A 299 -93.26 97.09 75.11
N SER A 300 -94.45 96.58 75.43
CA SER A 300 -95.70 96.92 74.71
C SER A 300 -96.83 97.53 75.57
N PHE A 301 -96.62 98.71 76.17
CA PHE A 301 -97.73 99.64 76.51
C PHE A 301 -97.29 101.13 76.43
N PRO A 302 -98.15 102.09 76.01
CA PRO A 302 -97.71 103.42 75.58
C PRO A 302 -97.98 104.55 76.59
N ARG A 303 -97.11 105.58 76.60
CA ARG A 303 -97.45 106.94 77.05
C ARG A 303 -96.72 108.01 76.23
N SER A 304 -97.34 109.18 76.12
CA SER A 304 -97.16 110.18 75.06
C SER A 304 -96.27 111.37 75.43
N SER A 305 -95.71 112.01 74.39
CA SER A 305 -95.64 113.48 74.13
C SER A 305 -94.24 114.06 73.76
N ALA A 306 -94.27 115.10 72.89
CA ALA A 306 -93.17 115.94 72.38
C ALA A 306 -91.98 115.21 71.68
N GLY A 307 -91.54 115.51 70.46
CA GLY A 307 -91.24 116.83 69.84
C GLY A 307 -89.71 116.89 69.62
N THR A 308 -89.10 117.46 68.57
CA THR A 308 -89.59 118.31 67.46
C THR A 308 -88.54 118.35 66.32
N GLY A 309 -88.96 118.30 65.04
CA GLY A 309 -88.15 118.73 63.87
C GLY A 309 -87.05 117.78 63.34
N LYS A 310 -86.54 117.91 62.10
CA LYS A 310 -86.88 118.84 60.98
C LYS A 310 -86.25 118.35 59.64
N GLY A 311 -86.98 118.45 58.52
CA GLY A 311 -86.50 118.15 57.14
C GLY A 311 -86.48 116.64 56.80
N GLY A 312 -86.90 116.13 55.63
CA GLY A 312 -87.06 116.70 54.27
C GLY A 312 -86.12 115.94 53.31
N SER A 313 -86.45 115.53 52.08
CA SER A 313 -87.63 115.75 51.23
C SER A 313 -87.70 114.70 50.08
N GLY A 314 -88.89 114.24 49.67
CA GLY A 314 -89.18 113.43 48.47
C GLY A 314 -88.61 111.99 48.44
N SER A 315 -89.08 111.02 47.65
CA SER A 315 -90.33 110.76 46.90
C SER A 315 -90.30 109.26 46.45
N ASN A 316 -91.29 108.57 45.85
CA ASN A 316 -92.69 108.82 45.49
C ASN A 316 -93.44 107.46 45.38
N GLY A 317 -94.77 107.40 45.52
CA GLY A 317 -95.69 106.26 45.19
C GLY A 317 -95.39 104.86 45.80
N SER A 318 -96.15 104.25 46.72
CA SER A 318 -97.62 104.10 46.89
C SER A 318 -98.29 103.37 45.71
N ARG A 319 -99.03 102.26 45.84
CA ARG A 319 -99.82 101.64 46.95
C ARG A 319 -99.67 100.09 46.91
N GLY A 320 -99.94 99.27 47.93
CA GLY A 320 -100.34 99.51 49.32
C GLY A 320 -100.77 98.19 50.01
N THR A 321 -100.17 97.84 51.15
CA THR A 321 -100.67 96.83 52.10
C THR A 321 -99.99 97.09 53.45
N VAL A 322 -100.75 97.21 54.54
CA VAL A 322 -100.19 97.51 55.86
C VAL A 322 -99.47 96.25 56.37
N ARG A 323 -98.14 96.27 56.43
CA ARG A 323 -97.30 95.18 56.95
C ARG A 323 -96.65 95.60 58.25
N ASN A 324 -97.08 95.00 59.35
CA ASN A 324 -96.47 95.18 60.67
C ASN A 324 -95.06 94.57 60.65
N LEU A 325 -94.03 95.44 60.63
CA LEU A 325 -92.62 95.06 60.55
C LEU A 325 -91.86 95.66 61.72
N LEU A 326 -91.29 94.82 62.59
CA LEU A 326 -90.42 95.26 63.69
C LEU A 326 -89.12 95.83 63.13
N LYS A 327 -89.08 97.16 63.01
CA LYS A 327 -87.91 97.87 62.52
C LYS A 327 -86.99 98.25 63.68
N GLY A 328 -85.91 97.48 63.85
CA GLY A 328 -84.82 97.82 64.76
C GLY A 328 -84.13 99.13 64.37
N ARG A 329 -83.59 99.84 65.36
CA ARG A 329 -83.05 101.21 65.16
C ARG A 329 -81.79 101.28 64.29
N GLN A 330 -81.15 100.15 63.99
CA GLN A 330 -79.95 100.03 63.15
C GLN A 330 -80.12 99.06 61.96
N GLY A 331 -81.34 98.60 61.67
CA GLY A 331 -81.58 97.68 60.55
C GLY A 331 -82.84 96.85 60.72
N TRP A 332 -83.12 96.02 59.73
CA TRP A 332 -84.16 94.99 59.81
C TRP A 332 -83.64 93.88 60.74
N CYS A 333 -84.27 93.64 61.90
CA CYS A 333 -84.03 92.39 62.63
C CYS A 333 -84.62 91.28 61.75
N VAL A 334 -83.76 90.47 61.11
CA VAL A 334 -84.21 89.46 60.15
C VAL A 334 -84.64 88.21 60.91
N HIS A 335 -85.94 87.92 60.86
CA HIS A 335 -86.53 86.74 61.44
C HIS A 335 -86.25 85.51 60.56
N ALA A 336 -85.57 84.50 61.11
CA ALA A 336 -85.14 83.32 60.38
C ALA A 336 -85.90 82.06 60.87
N ARG A 337 -86.48 81.32 59.93
CA ARG A 337 -87.01 79.97 60.17
C ARG A 337 -85.87 78.96 60.15
N ALA A 338 -85.81 78.05 61.12
CA ALA A 338 -84.96 76.87 61.02
C ALA A 338 -85.50 75.93 59.92
N CYS A 339 -84.87 75.91 58.74
CA CYS A 339 -85.32 75.08 57.62
C CYS A 339 -84.86 73.62 57.76
N GLY A 340 -85.38 72.93 58.78
CA GLY A 340 -85.14 71.51 59.05
C GLY A 340 -86.27 70.61 58.56
N SER A 341 -86.33 70.33 57.26
CA SER A 341 -87.20 69.27 56.71
C SER A 341 -86.52 68.56 55.54
N ALA A 342 -86.40 67.25 55.67
CA ALA A 342 -85.68 66.30 54.80
C ALA A 342 -85.64 66.64 53.29
N GLY A 343 -84.43 66.54 52.70
CA GLY A 343 -84.26 66.32 51.25
C GLY A 343 -83.36 67.29 50.47
N ALA A 344 -82.82 68.34 51.08
CA ALA A 344 -81.93 69.29 50.42
C ALA A 344 -80.46 69.09 50.83
N ALA A 345 -79.54 69.16 49.86
CA ALA A 345 -78.11 69.04 50.08
C ALA A 345 -77.57 70.18 50.95
N ALA A 346 -76.49 69.92 51.69
CA ALA A 346 -75.78 70.92 52.47
C ALA A 346 -75.10 71.97 51.55
N GLY A 347 -75.83 73.05 51.26
CA GLY A 347 -75.37 74.18 50.46
C GLY A 347 -76.42 75.29 50.40
N ASP A 348 -76.07 76.47 50.93
CA ASP A 348 -76.89 77.69 51.08
C ASP A 348 -77.85 77.79 52.30
N MET A 349 -77.25 77.89 53.49
CA MET A 349 -77.88 78.39 54.74
C MET A 349 -78.22 79.91 54.72
N THR A 350 -78.13 80.58 53.57
CA THR A 350 -78.15 82.05 53.44
C THR A 350 -79.49 82.66 53.00
N ARG A 351 -80.48 81.83 52.64
CA ARG A 351 -81.82 82.29 52.24
C ARG A 351 -82.73 82.52 53.45
N LEU A 352 -82.79 83.77 53.91
CA LEU A 352 -83.64 84.21 55.02
C LEU A 352 -85.04 84.60 54.53
N THR A 353 -86.08 83.86 54.94
CA THR A 353 -87.48 84.12 54.56
C THR A 353 -88.15 85.03 55.60
N PRO A 354 -88.66 86.23 55.24
CA PRO A 354 -89.29 87.12 56.20
C PRO A 354 -90.64 86.57 56.70
N LEU A 355 -90.72 86.33 58.00
CA LEU A 355 -91.95 85.88 58.68
C LEU A 355 -92.92 87.06 58.92
N THR A 356 -94.16 86.89 58.48
CA THR A 356 -95.28 87.83 58.71
C THR A 356 -96.23 87.28 59.77
N TYR A 357 -96.66 88.12 60.69
CA TYR A 357 -97.61 87.77 61.75
C TYR A 357 -98.61 88.92 61.96
N GLU A 358 -99.84 88.59 62.36
CA GLU A 358 -100.98 89.51 62.31
C GLU A 358 -101.33 90.13 63.68
N SER A 359 -100.89 89.51 64.78
CA SER A 359 -101.14 89.95 66.16
C SER A 359 -99.97 89.63 67.10
N GLN A 360 -99.93 90.23 68.29
CA GLN A 360 -98.94 89.90 69.32
C GLN A 360 -99.00 88.40 69.71
N ALA A 361 -100.20 87.82 69.82
CA ALA A 361 -100.36 86.39 70.12
C ALA A 361 -99.72 85.49 69.03
N SER A 362 -99.82 85.87 67.75
CA SER A 362 -99.14 85.13 66.68
C SER A 362 -97.61 85.30 66.67
N LEU A 363 -97.07 86.38 67.23
CA LEU A 363 -95.62 86.52 67.44
C LEU A 363 -95.12 85.62 68.56
N GLU A 364 -95.87 85.57 69.68
CA GLU A 364 -95.54 84.70 70.82
C GLU A 364 -95.60 83.22 70.42
N ALA A 365 -96.63 82.80 69.66
CA ALA A 365 -96.75 81.42 69.15
C ALA A 365 -95.59 81.01 68.21
N LEU A 366 -95.05 81.92 67.39
CA LEU A 366 -93.88 81.65 66.53
C LEU A 366 -92.59 81.45 67.34
N ILE A 367 -92.49 82.08 68.51
CA ILE A 367 -91.35 81.96 69.43
C ILE A 367 -91.48 80.67 70.26
N GLU A 368 -92.67 80.37 70.77
CA GLU A 368 -92.98 79.09 71.45
C GLU A 368 -92.74 77.88 70.52
N GLY A 369 -93.14 77.99 69.25
CA GLY A 369 -92.89 76.97 68.22
C GLY A 369 -91.43 76.85 67.75
N GLN A 370 -90.50 77.65 68.30
CA GLN A 370 -89.09 77.74 67.89
C GLN A 370 -88.87 78.10 66.40
N GLU A 371 -89.90 78.56 65.69
CA GLU A 371 -89.81 78.99 64.29
C GLU A 371 -89.24 80.41 64.15
N LEU A 372 -89.16 81.17 65.26
CA LEU A 372 -88.62 82.53 65.32
C LEU A 372 -87.70 82.69 66.53
N PHE A 373 -86.45 83.09 66.28
CA PHE A 373 -85.47 83.38 67.33
C PHE A 373 -85.10 84.87 67.32
N LEU A 374 -85.21 85.55 68.47
CA LEU A 374 -84.82 86.95 68.61
C LEU A 374 -83.49 87.05 69.35
N CYS A 375 -82.49 87.68 68.73
CA CYS A 375 -81.20 87.84 69.39
C CYS A 375 -81.33 88.78 70.61
N PRO A 376 -80.54 88.56 71.69
CA PRO A 376 -80.59 89.38 72.89
C PRO A 376 -80.42 90.89 72.60
N THR A 377 -79.68 91.23 71.54
CA THR A 377 -79.43 92.60 71.10
C THR A 377 -80.66 93.28 70.48
N CYS A 378 -81.54 92.55 69.79
CA CYS A 378 -82.83 93.09 69.31
C CYS A 378 -83.82 93.22 70.50
N LEU A 379 -83.81 92.28 71.45
CA LEU A 379 -84.68 92.29 72.64
C LEU A 379 -84.34 93.40 73.64
N GLY A 380 -83.06 93.55 74.01
CA GLY A 380 -82.62 94.48 75.06
C GLY A 380 -82.77 95.97 74.72
N ASN A 381 -82.86 96.31 73.43
CA ASN A 381 -82.98 97.70 72.98
C ASN A 381 -84.41 98.26 72.97
N GLY A 382 -85.43 97.44 73.30
CA GLY A 382 -86.83 97.86 73.42
C GLY A 382 -87.44 98.45 72.14
N SER A 383 -86.77 98.33 70.99
CA SER A 383 -87.09 99.03 69.75
C SER A 383 -88.13 98.28 68.91
N PHE A 384 -89.28 98.01 69.51
CA PHE A 384 -90.43 97.39 68.86
C PHE A 384 -91.51 98.45 68.61
N ARG A 385 -91.45 99.09 67.42
CA ARG A 385 -92.56 99.93 66.96
C ARG A 385 -93.48 99.13 66.06
N THR A 386 -94.75 99.04 66.44
CA THR A 386 -95.85 98.90 65.48
C THR A 386 -95.87 100.15 64.59
N LEU A 387 -96.03 99.95 63.28
CA LEU A 387 -96.19 101.03 62.29
C LEU A 387 -97.67 101.34 62.05
#